data_AF-A0A5N8VLU7-F1
#
_entry.id   AF-A0A5N8VLU7-F1
#
_cell.length_a   1.000
_cell.length_b   1.000
_cell.length_c   1.000
_cell.angle_alpha   90.00
_cell.angle_beta   90.00
_cell.angle_gamma   90.00
#
_symmetry.space_group_name_H-M   'P 1'
#
loop_
_entity.id
_entity.type
_entity.pdbx_description
1 polymer ?
#
loop_
_entity_poly.entity_id
_entity_poly.type
_entity_poly.pdbx_seq_one_letter_code
_entity_poly.pdbx_strand_id
1 'polypeptide(L)' 'RPPLSTPLTVLTGDTDPQVTPDEARAWSRHTTAAFTLHTFTGGHFYLNDHMPQVQEVLRDILV' A
#
# COMPACT_ATOMS: atom_id res chain seq x y z
N ARG A 1 2.77 9.39 18.61
CA ARG A 1 3.05 10.51 17.69
C ARG A 1 1.73 10.88 17.01
N PRO A 2 1.44 12.16 16.71
CA PRO A 2 0.23 12.51 15.97
C PRO A 2 0.26 11.88 14.56
N PRO A 3 -0.89 11.55 13.95
CA PRO A 3 -0.95 11.12 12.56
C PRO A 3 -0.44 12.20 11.60
N LEU A 4 0.06 11.78 10.44
CA LEU A 4 0.56 12.67 9.40
C LEU A 4 -0.59 13.41 8.71
N SER A 5 -0.30 14.56 8.10
CA SER A 5 -1.25 15.31 7.27
C SER A 5 -1.04 15.08 5.78
N THR A 6 -0.29 14.05 5.39
CA THR A 6 0.04 13.71 4.00
C THR A 6 -0.77 12.50 3.53
N PRO A 7 -1.22 12.44 2.28
CA PRO A 7 -1.84 11.24 1.73
C PRO A 7 -0.95 10.01 1.89
N LEU A 8 -1.54 8.86 2.19
CA LEU A 8 -0.84 7.57 2.28
C LEU A 8 -1.41 6.58 1.27
N THR A 9 -0.54 6.04 0.42
CA THR A 9 -0.84 4.94 -0.49
C THR A 9 -0.05 3.71 -0.04
N VAL A 10 -0.75 2.65 0.35
CA VAL A 10 -0.15 1.38 0.79
C VAL A 10 -0.34 0.33 -0.28
N LEU A 11 0.72 -0.42 -0.60
CA LEU A 11 0.70 -1.53 -1.54
C LEU A 11 1.11 -2.79 -0.78
N THR A 12 0.38 -3.90 -0.91
CA THR A 12 0.64 -5.15 -0.18
C THR A 12 0.32 -6.39 -1.02
N GLY A 13 0.93 -7.53 -0.70
CA GLY A 13 0.63 -8.83 -1.28
C GLY A 13 -0.44 -9.57 -0.48
N ASP A 14 -1.39 -10.23 -1.14
CA ASP A 14 -2.50 -10.95 -0.51
C ASP A 14 -2.09 -12.21 0.26
N THR A 15 -0.90 -12.73 -0.04
CA THR A 15 -0.33 -13.94 0.55
C THR A 15 1.01 -13.65 1.22
N ASP A 16 1.27 -12.37 1.57
CA ASP A 16 2.46 -11.98 2.33
C ASP A 16 2.40 -12.61 3.74
N PRO A 17 3.35 -13.50 4.09
CA PRO A 17 3.37 -14.12 5.42
C PRO A 17 3.79 -13.14 6.53
N GLN A 18 4.30 -11.96 6.18
CA GLN A 18 4.79 -10.95 7.12
C GLN A 18 3.79 -9.83 7.40
N VAL A 19 2.81 -9.63 6.51
CA VAL A 19 1.85 -8.53 6.61
C VAL A 19 0.46 -9.05 6.29
N THR A 20 -0.40 -9.09 7.30
CA THR A 20 -1.81 -9.43 7.10
C THR A 20 -2.57 -8.29 6.42
N PRO A 21 -3.71 -8.59 5.76
CA PRO A 21 -4.57 -7.55 5.18
C PRO A 21 -5.03 -6.48 6.20
N ASP A 22 -5.26 -6.88 7.44
CA ASP A 22 -5.68 -5.95 8.51
C ASP A 22 -4.53 -5.05 8.98
N GLU A 23 -3.30 -5.57 9.04
CA GLU A 23 -2.11 -4.77 9.34
C GLU A 23 -1.82 -3.75 8.23
N ALA A 24 -1.97 -4.13 6.96
CA ALA A 24 -1.87 -3.20 5.84
C ALA A 24 -2.94 -2.10 5.93
N ARG A 25 -4.20 -2.46 6.26
CA ARG A 25 -5.29 -1.49 6.44
C ARG A 25 -5.11 -0.58 7.66
N ALA A 26 -4.45 -1.06 8.71
CA ALA A 26 -4.21 -0.30 9.93
C ALA A 26 -3.39 0.98 9.70
N TRP A 27 -2.64 1.06 8.59
CA TRP A 27 -1.92 2.28 8.18
C TRP A 27 -2.81 3.51 7.96
N SER A 28 -4.11 3.32 7.70
CA SER A 28 -5.09 4.41 7.67
C SER A 28 -5.09 5.26 8.95
N ARG A 29 -4.72 4.67 10.09
CA ARG A 29 -4.63 5.38 11.39
C ARG A 29 -3.42 6.30 11.50
N HIS A 30 -2.48 6.23 10.56
CA HIS A 30 -1.26 7.03 10.54
C HIS A 30 -1.35 8.31 9.70
N THR A 31 -2.50 8.58 9.08
CA THR A 31 -2.75 9.86 8.39
C THR A 31 -4.13 10.42 8.75
N THR A 32 -4.26 11.75 8.73
CA THR A 32 -5.55 12.45 8.72
C THR A 32 -5.97 12.87 7.31
N ALA A 33 -5.12 12.66 6.29
CA ALA A 33 -5.42 12.93 4.89
C ALA A 33 -5.96 11.66 4.19
N ALA A 34 -5.98 11.67 2.85
CA ALA A 34 -6.45 10.53 2.06
C ALA A 34 -5.62 9.27 2.32
N PHE A 35 -6.30 8.12 2.36
CA PHE A 35 -5.69 6.81 2.48
C PHE A 35 -6.18 5.90 1.36
N THR A 36 -5.25 5.25 0.67
CA THR A 36 -5.52 4.27 -0.38
C THR A 36 -4.74 3.00 -0.10
N LEU A 37 -5.37 1.84 -0.29
CA LEU A 37 -4.75 0.52 -0.17
C LEU A 37 -4.92 -0.23 -1.48
N HIS A 38 -3.80 -0.68 -2.06
CA HIS A 38 -3.76 -1.57 -3.21
C HIS A 38 -3.26 -2.93 -2.77
N THR A 39 -3.99 -3.97 -3.13
CA THR A 39 -3.61 -5.36 -2.87
C THR A 39 -3.28 -6.05 -4.18
N PHE A 40 -2.13 -6.70 -4.22
CA PHE A 40 -1.63 -7.47 -5.36
C PHE A 40 -1.64 -8.95 -4.99
N THR A 41 -1.76 -9.81 -5.99
CA THR A 41 -1.55 -11.24 -5.79
C THR A 41 -0.09 -11.52 -5.46
N GLY A 42 0.17 -12.43 -4.54
CA GLY A 42 1.53 -12.88 -4.21
C GLY A 42 2.01 -12.50 -2.81
N GLY A 43 3.20 -12.99 -2.49
CA GLY A 43 3.80 -12.86 -1.16
C GLY A 43 4.49 -11.52 -0.93
N HIS A 44 5.45 -11.53 0.00
CA HIS A 44 6.21 -10.34 0.39
C HIS A 44 6.87 -9.57 -0.77
N PHE A 45 7.27 -10.30 -1.82
CA PHE A 45 7.90 -9.75 -3.02
C PHE A 45 6.95 -9.60 -4.22
N TYR A 46 5.63 -9.44 -4.00
CA TYR A 46 4.63 -9.24 -5.07
C TYR A 46 5.05 -8.22 -6.13
N LEU A 47 5.81 -7.18 -5.73
CA LEU A 47 6.31 -6.13 -6.62
C LEU A 47 7.21 -6.64 -7.76
N ASN A 48 7.89 -7.78 -7.58
CA ASN A 48 8.71 -8.38 -8.62
C ASN A 48 7.86 -8.89 -9.80
N ASP A 49 6.69 -9.44 -9.50
CA ASP A 49 5.77 -10.01 -10.48
C ASP A 49 4.76 -8.97 -11.00
N HIS A 50 4.57 -7.87 -10.26
CA HIS A 50 3.59 -6.82 -10.55
C HIS A 50 4.20 -5.44 -10.85
N MET A 51 5.48 -5.39 -11.23
CA MET A 51 6.19 -4.13 -11.47
C MET A 51 5.44 -3.16 -12.42
N PRO A 52 4.84 -3.59 -13.55
CA PRO A 52 4.09 -2.69 -14.42
C PRO A 52 2.89 -2.03 -13.73
N GLN A 53 2.12 -2.79 -12.94
CA GLN A 53 0.96 -2.28 -12.21
C GLN A 53 1.37 -1.40 -11.03
N VAL A 54 2.46 -1.73 -10.34
CA VAL A 54 3.04 -0.86 -9.30
C VAL A 54 3.44 0.48 -9.91
N GLN A 55 4.06 0.48 -11.09
CA GLN A 55 4.43 1.72 -11.80
C GLN A 55 3.21 2.55 -12.21
N GLU A 56 2.09 1.93 -12.56
CA GLU A 56 0.83 2.62 -12.84
C GLU A 56 0.31 3.34 -11.59
N VAL A 57 0.23 2.64 -10.45
CA VAL A 57 -0.16 3.26 -9.17
C VAL A 57 0.76 4.43 -8.82
N LEU A 58 2.07 4.27 -9.00
CA LEU A 58 3.03 5.35 -8.72
C LEU A 58 2.85 6.55 -9.67
N ARG A 59 2.51 6.32 -10.94
CA ARG A 59 2.23 7.38 -11.90
C ARG A 59 0.98 8.16 -11.48
N ASP A 60 -0.06 7.49 -11.03
CA ASP A 60 -1.32 8.14 -10.65
C ASP A 60 -1.20 9.03 -9.41
N ILE A 61 -0.27 8.74 -8.49
CA ILE A 61 -0.10 9.51 -7.24
C ILE A 61 0.95 10.63 -7.33
N LEU A 62 1.83 10.62 -8.34
CA LEU A 62 2.91 11.59 -8.50
C LEU A 62 2.59 12.73 -9.48
N VAL A 63 1.42 12.68 -10.11
CA VAL A 63 0.92 13.69 -11.06
C VAL A 63 -0.09 14.59 -10.36
#